data_AF-A0A356I778-F1
#
_entry.id   AF-A0A356I778-F1
#
_cell.length_a   1.000
_cell.length_b   1.000
_cell.length_c   1.000
_cell.angle_alpha   90.00
_cell.angle_beta   90.00
_cell.angle_gamma   90.00
#
_symmetry.space_group_name_H-M   'P 1'
#
loop_
_entity.id
_entity.type
_entity.pdbx_description
1 polymer ?
#
loop_
_entity_poly.entity_id
_entity_poly.type
_entity_poly.pdbx_seq_one_letter_code
_entity_poly.pdbx_strand_id
1 'polypeptide(L)'
;MNPAELKAVVEYMESDRGVSREVIIRAIELALESASGRDGEQDPDIRIAIDRTNFQMKAYRRISDGSEIETTPQSLGRIAAQTAKQVIMQKIRLAEKELLLDEYKDRAGEILTGTVIRFERSDVIIELDHGEATLLGR
;
A
#
# COMPACT_ATOMS: atom_id res chain seq x y z
N MET A 1 7.22 -1.72 -13.38
CA MET A 1 6.51 -2.95 -13.11
C MET A 1 6.23 -3.59 -14.43
N ASN A 2 6.76 -4.78 -14.66
CA ASN A 2 6.24 -5.60 -15.74
C ASN A 2 4.93 -6.28 -15.26
N PRO A 3 4.08 -6.78 -16.16
CA PRO A 3 2.85 -7.46 -15.76
C PRO A 3 3.06 -8.69 -14.86
N ALA A 4 4.23 -9.34 -14.94
CA ALA A 4 4.57 -10.50 -14.12
C ALA A 4 4.82 -10.15 -12.65
N GLU A 5 5.45 -9.01 -12.37
CA GLU A 5 5.68 -8.49 -11.01
C GLU A 5 4.35 -8.14 -10.34
N LEU A 6 3.42 -7.52 -11.07
CA LEU A 6 2.11 -7.17 -10.54
C LEU A 6 1.28 -8.42 -10.22
N LYS A 7 1.37 -9.44 -11.09
CA LYS A 7 0.76 -10.74 -10.85
C LYS A 7 1.28 -11.39 -9.57
N ALA A 8 2.60 -11.50 -9.40
CA ALA A 8 3.21 -12.10 -8.22
C ALA A 8 2.80 -11.38 -6.92
N VAL A 9 2.72 -10.05 -6.96
CA VAL A 9 2.24 -9.23 -5.86
C VAL A 9 0.81 -9.57 -5.46
N VAL A 10 -0.08 -9.62 -6.45
CA VAL A 10 -1.51 -9.87 -6.23
C VAL A 10 -1.70 -11.28 -5.69
N GLU A 11 -1.01 -12.27 -6.26
CA GLU A 11 -1.03 -13.66 -5.79
C GLU A 11 -0.52 -13.79 -4.34
N TYR A 12 0.54 -13.07 -3.97
CA TYR A 12 1.06 -13.06 -2.59
C TYR A 12 0.01 -12.51 -1.61
N MET A 13 -0.61 -11.37 -1.93
CA MET A 13 -1.63 -10.76 -1.07
C MET A 13 -2.92 -11.58 -0.97
N GLU A 14 -3.33 -12.24 -2.05
CA GLU A 14 -4.47 -13.17 -2.03
C GLU A 14 -4.17 -14.40 -1.15
N SER A 15 -3.00 -14.99 -1.30
CA SER A 15 -2.65 -16.27 -0.64
C SER A 15 -2.27 -16.12 0.83
N ASP A 16 -1.46 -15.10 1.14
CA ASP A 16 -0.82 -14.96 2.47
C ASP A 16 -1.64 -14.08 3.42
N ARG A 17 -2.40 -13.12 2.87
CA ARG A 17 -3.08 -12.08 3.66
C ARG A 17 -4.60 -12.05 3.47
N GLY A 18 -5.16 -12.92 2.63
CA GLY A 18 -6.61 -13.02 2.41
C GLY A 18 -7.22 -11.77 1.76
N VAL A 19 -6.41 -10.89 1.17
CA VAL A 19 -6.90 -9.67 0.51
C VAL A 19 -7.28 -10.01 -0.93
N SER A 20 -8.54 -9.78 -1.29
CA SER A 20 -9.01 -10.08 -2.65
C SER A 20 -8.26 -9.29 -3.73
N ARG A 21 -8.00 -9.93 -4.88
CA ARG A 21 -7.38 -9.30 -6.06
C ARG A 21 -8.02 -7.99 -6.48
N GLU A 22 -9.35 -7.92 -6.48
CA GLU A 22 -10.04 -6.70 -6.91
C GLU A 22 -9.69 -5.51 -6.00
N VAL A 23 -9.64 -5.71 -4.69
CA VAL A 23 -9.27 -4.65 -3.74
C VAL A 23 -7.85 -4.14 -4.00
N ILE A 24 -6.91 -5.04 -4.31
CA ILE A 24 -5.51 -4.68 -4.59
C ILE A 24 -5.39 -3.94 -5.91
N ILE A 25 -6.00 -4.47 -6.97
CA ILE A 25 -5.98 -3.84 -8.29
C ILE A 25 -6.57 -2.43 -8.22
N ARG A 26 -7.73 -2.27 -7.57
CA ARG A 26 -8.36 -0.95 -7.36
C ARG A 26 -7.48 0.00 -6.56
N ALA A 27 -6.82 -0.50 -5.51
CA ALA A 27 -5.92 0.33 -4.71
C ALA A 27 -4.71 0.82 -5.52
N ILE A 28 -4.18 -0.03 -6.40
CA ILE A 28 -3.06 0.32 -7.28
C ILE A 28 -3.53 1.31 -8.36
N GLU A 29 -4.69 1.10 -8.98
CA GLU A 29 -5.29 2.04 -9.94
C GLU A 29 -5.39 3.46 -9.34
N LEU A 30 -6.04 3.59 -8.18
CA LEU A 30 -6.21 4.87 -7.49
C LEU A 30 -4.88 5.55 -7.12
N ALA A 31 -3.92 4.76 -6.66
CA ALA A 31 -2.60 5.29 -6.31
C ALA A 31 -1.83 5.74 -7.56
N LEU A 32 -2.02 5.08 -8.69
CA LEU A 32 -1.41 5.49 -9.95
C LEU A 32 -2.06 6.71 -10.56
N GLU A 33 -3.38 6.85 -10.45
CA GLU A 33 -4.10 8.07 -10.81
C GLU A 33 -3.52 9.26 -10.03
N SER A 34 -3.38 9.09 -8.71
CA SER A 34 -2.80 10.11 -7.83
C SER A 34 -1.34 10.44 -8.17
N ALA A 35 -0.55 9.44 -8.59
CA ALA A 35 0.86 9.62 -8.91
C ALA A 35 1.13 10.13 -10.35
N SER A 36 0.12 10.07 -11.23
CA SER A 36 0.27 10.42 -12.65
C SER A 36 -0.08 11.88 -12.95
N GLY A 37 -0.55 12.65 -11.96
CA GLY A 37 -0.78 14.08 -12.08
C GLY A 37 0.50 14.87 -12.44
N ARG A 38 0.35 15.94 -13.23
CA ARG A 38 1.48 16.83 -13.54
C ARG A 38 1.78 17.74 -12.34
N ASP A 39 3.06 17.99 -12.09
CA ASP A 39 3.57 18.93 -11.09
C ASP A 39 3.07 18.74 -9.64
N GLY A 40 2.69 17.51 -9.28
CA GLY A 40 2.26 17.18 -7.91
C GLY A 40 0.82 17.58 -7.58
N GLU A 41 0.06 18.10 -8.55
CA GLU A 41 -1.39 18.27 -8.43
C GLU A 41 -2.12 17.01 -8.91
N GLN A 42 -3.17 16.64 -8.20
CA GLN A 42 -4.10 15.61 -8.65
C GLN A 42 -4.70 16.09 -9.98
N ASP A 43 -4.43 15.38 -11.05
CA ASP A 43 -5.12 15.59 -12.33
C ASP A 43 -6.39 14.74 -12.27
N PRO A 44 -7.57 15.33 -11.99
CA PRO A 44 -8.81 14.58 -11.85
C PRO A 44 -9.26 13.93 -13.17
N ASP A 45 -8.63 14.31 -14.28
CA ASP A 45 -8.96 13.82 -15.60
C ASP A 45 -8.15 12.57 -15.98
N ILE A 46 -7.17 12.13 -15.18
CA ILE A 46 -6.41 10.90 -15.45
C ILE A 46 -7.08 9.70 -14.77
N ARG A 47 -7.37 8.67 -15.56
CA ARG A 47 -7.85 7.36 -15.12
C ARG A 47 -6.86 6.28 -15.50
N ILE A 48 -6.53 5.39 -14.57
CA ILE A 48 -5.66 4.24 -14.82
C ILE A 48 -6.49 2.97 -14.79
N ALA A 49 -6.32 2.12 -15.79
CA ALA A 49 -6.99 0.82 -15.86
C ALA A 49 -5.96 -0.30 -15.96
N ILE A 50 -6.12 -1.32 -15.13
CA ILE A 50 -5.29 -2.52 -15.13
C ILE A 50 -6.13 -3.70 -15.60
N ASP A 51 -5.73 -4.39 -16.65
CA ASP A 51 -6.42 -5.61 -17.08
C ASP A 51 -6.29 -6.70 -16.00
N ARG A 52 -7.42 -7.32 -15.62
CA ARG A 52 -7.48 -8.28 -14.50
C ARG A 52 -6.86 -9.65 -14.84
N THR A 53 -6.67 -9.94 -16.14
CA THR A 53 -6.18 -11.21 -16.64
C THR A 53 -4.69 -11.13 -16.98
N ASN A 54 -4.29 -10.08 -17.70
CA ASN A 54 -2.92 -9.94 -18.21
C ASN A 54 -2.11 -8.84 -17.51
N PHE A 55 -2.71 -8.09 -16.58
CA PHE A 55 -2.05 -7.03 -15.79
C PHE A 55 -1.46 -5.89 -16.64
N GLN A 56 -1.91 -5.73 -17.88
CA GLN A 56 -1.56 -4.58 -18.71
C GLN A 56 -2.21 -3.32 -18.18
N MET A 57 -1.45 -2.23 -18.14
CA MET A 57 -1.88 -0.95 -17.61
C MET A 57 -2.07 0.03 -18.75
N LYS A 58 -3.20 0.73 -18.74
CA LYS A 58 -3.52 1.80 -19.68
C LYS A 58 -3.91 3.04 -18.93
N ALA A 59 -3.44 4.19 -19.40
CA ALA A 59 -3.87 5.49 -18.88
C ALA A 59 -4.82 6.13 -19.87
N TYR A 60 -5.90 6.69 -19.36
CA TYR A 60 -6.88 7.44 -20.12
C TYR A 60 -6.95 8.84 -19.54
N ARG A 61 -7.05 9.85 -20.40
CA ARG A 61 -7.32 11.22 -19.99
C ARG A 61 -8.70 11.61 -20.47
N ARG A 62 -9.53 12.09 -19.56
CA ARG A 62 -10.81 12.72 -19.88
C ARG A 62 -10.55 14.09 -20.49
N ILE A 63 -11.23 14.38 -21.59
CA ILE A 63 -11.20 15.70 -22.22
C ILE A 63 -12.52 16.43 -21.98
N SER A 64 -12.56 17.72 -22.30
CA SER A 64 -13.65 18.63 -21.95
C SER A 64 -15.03 18.25 -22.52
N ASP A 65 -15.07 17.43 -23.58
CA ASP A 65 -16.31 16.90 -24.15
C ASP A 65 -16.85 15.64 -23.44
N GLY A 66 -16.15 15.18 -22.38
CA GLY A 66 -16.49 13.99 -21.60
C GLY A 66 -15.96 12.68 -22.19
N SER A 67 -15.34 12.69 -23.36
CA SER A 67 -14.68 11.51 -23.93
C SER A 67 -13.31 11.24 -23.27
N GLU A 68 -12.84 10.00 -23.41
CA GLU A 68 -11.55 9.56 -22.86
C GLU A 68 -10.59 9.22 -23.99
N ILE A 69 -9.38 9.78 -23.96
CA ILE A 69 -8.30 9.46 -24.88
C ILE A 69 -7.24 8.59 -24.19
N GLU A 70 -6.77 7.53 -24.84
CA GLU A 70 -5.66 6.73 -24.33
C GLU A 70 -4.37 7.56 -24.38
N THR A 71 -3.76 7.82 -23.22
CA THR A 71 -2.57 8.65 -23.07
C THR A 71 -1.47 7.94 -22.28
N THR A 72 -1.38 6.61 -22.35
CA THR A 72 -0.43 5.77 -21.61
C THR A 72 1.02 6.28 -21.73
N PRO A 73 1.59 6.91 -20.68
CA PRO A 73 2.96 7.42 -20.73
C PRO A 73 3.97 6.27 -20.75
N GLN A 74 5.11 6.43 -21.44
CA GLN A 74 6.20 5.44 -21.36
C GLN A 74 6.75 5.27 -19.93
N SER A 75 6.70 6.34 -19.12
CA SER A 75 7.11 6.34 -17.72
C SER A 75 6.14 5.61 -16.79
N LEU A 76 4.91 5.30 -17.24
CA LEU A 76 3.87 4.70 -16.41
C LEU A 76 4.33 3.37 -15.81
N GLY A 77 5.05 2.55 -16.58
CA GLY A 77 5.59 1.30 -16.06
C GLY A 77 6.51 1.50 -14.85
N ARG A 78 7.36 2.53 -14.84
CA ARG A 78 8.26 2.81 -13.71
C ARG A 78 7.48 3.32 -12.49
N ILE A 79 6.60 4.31 -12.72
CA ILE A 79 5.72 4.87 -11.69
C ILE A 79 4.87 3.74 -11.06
N ALA A 80 4.33 2.86 -11.90
CA ALA A 80 3.60 1.67 -11.50
C ALA A 80 4.33 0.76 -10.53
N ALA A 81 5.62 0.48 -10.78
CA ALA A 81 6.39 -0.37 -9.87
C ALA A 81 6.55 0.26 -8.50
N GLN A 82 6.89 1.54 -8.47
CA GLN A 82 7.15 2.26 -7.22
C GLN A 82 5.87 2.39 -6.40
N THR A 83 4.80 2.83 -7.04
CA THR A 83 3.50 3.01 -6.40
C THR A 83 2.89 1.69 -5.97
N ALA A 84 2.92 0.63 -6.80
CA ALA A 84 2.41 -0.68 -6.39
C ALA A 84 3.16 -1.20 -5.15
N LYS A 85 4.50 -1.18 -5.16
CA LYS A 85 5.32 -1.54 -3.99
C LYS A 85 4.89 -0.76 -2.74
N GLN A 86 4.68 0.55 -2.88
CA GLN A 86 4.24 1.39 -1.77
C GLN A 86 2.85 0.99 -1.27
N VAL A 87 1.86 0.84 -2.15
CA VAL A 87 0.48 0.46 -1.79
C VAL A 87 0.46 -0.89 -1.08
N ILE A 88 1.22 -1.86 -1.57
CA ILE A 88 1.31 -3.19 -0.94
C ILE A 88 1.90 -3.09 0.45
N MET A 89 3.05 -2.41 0.60
CA MET A 89 3.69 -2.23 1.91
C MET A 89 2.79 -1.46 2.88
N GLN A 90 1.95 -0.56 2.38
CA GLN A 90 0.93 0.12 3.18
C GLN A 90 -0.18 -0.86 3.61
N LYS A 91 -0.69 -1.70 2.71
CA LYS A 91 -1.72 -2.69 3.02
C LYS A 91 -1.23 -3.75 4.01
N ILE A 92 0.00 -4.24 3.85
CA ILE A 92 0.64 -5.15 4.81
C ILE A 92 0.68 -4.50 6.20
N ARG A 93 1.21 -3.28 6.29
CA ARG A 93 1.29 -2.56 7.57
C ARG A 93 -0.08 -2.32 8.20
N LEU A 94 -1.10 -2.05 7.40
CA LEU A 94 -2.47 -1.89 7.91
C LEU A 94 -3.03 -3.20 8.46
N ALA A 95 -2.83 -4.32 7.76
CA ALA A 95 -3.26 -5.64 8.22
C ALA A 95 -2.52 -6.05 9.51
N GLU A 96 -1.20 -5.81 9.57
CA GLU A 96 -0.41 -6.05 10.79
C GLU A 96 -0.89 -5.18 11.95
N LYS A 97 -1.17 -3.89 11.69
CA LYS A 97 -1.74 -2.99 12.69
C LYS A 97 -3.10 -3.46 13.19
N GLU A 98 -3.94 -4.00 12.32
CA GLU A 98 -5.25 -4.52 12.68
C GLU A 98 -5.13 -5.76 13.58
N LEU A 99 -4.21 -6.68 13.26
CA LEU A 99 -3.90 -7.84 14.10
C LEU A 99 -3.37 -7.43 15.48
N LEU A 100 -2.44 -6.47 15.52
CA LEU A 100 -1.92 -5.92 16.78
C LEU A 100 -3.01 -5.24 17.60
N LEU A 101 -3.88 -4.48 16.95
CA LEU A 101 -5.00 -3.84 17.64
C LEU A 101 -5.93 -4.89 18.25
N ASP A 102 -6.25 -5.95 17.52
CA ASP A 102 -7.12 -7.01 18.01
C ASP A 102 -6.52 -7.73 19.23
N GLU A 103 -5.21 -7.98 19.20
CA GLU A 103 -4.47 -8.62 20.30
C GLU A 103 -4.42 -7.75 21.57
N TYR A 104 -4.18 -6.45 21.45
CA TYR A 104 -3.89 -5.58 22.60
C TYR A 104 -5.03 -4.68 23.06
N LYS A 105 -6.11 -4.51 22.28
CA LYS A 105 -7.22 -3.57 22.60
C LYS A 105 -7.85 -3.80 23.97
N ASP A 106 -7.96 -5.06 24.41
CA ASP A 106 -8.65 -5.44 25.64
C ASP A 106 -7.68 -5.71 26.81
N ARG A 107 -6.37 -5.58 26.58
CA ARG A 107 -5.31 -5.92 27.55
C ARG A 107 -4.80 -4.72 28.33
N ALA A 108 -5.54 -3.61 28.32
CA ALA A 108 -5.17 -2.40 29.02
C ALA A 108 -5.08 -2.63 30.54
N GLY A 109 -3.92 -2.37 31.13
CA GLY A 109 -3.65 -2.58 32.55
C GLY A 109 -3.02 -3.93 32.89
N GLU A 110 -2.85 -4.82 31.92
CA GLU A 110 -2.08 -6.05 32.10
C GLU A 110 -0.57 -5.75 32.15
N ILE A 111 0.16 -6.59 32.89
CA ILE A 111 1.63 -6.57 32.90
C ILE A 111 2.11 -7.47 31.77
N LEU A 112 2.86 -6.89 30.84
CA LEU A 112 3.49 -7.60 29.73
C LEU A 112 5.00 -7.70 29.97
N THR A 113 5.59 -8.77 29.46
CA THR A 113 7.05 -8.93 29.39
C THR A 113 7.49 -8.68 27.95
N GLY A 114 8.64 -8.06 27.77
CA GLY A 114 9.20 -7.75 26.46
C GLY A 114 10.71 -7.64 26.50
N THR A 115 11.34 -7.71 25.33
CA THR A 115 12.79 -7.63 25.18
C THR A 115 13.19 -6.24 24.73
N VAL A 116 14.14 -5.60 25.42
CA VAL A 116 14.66 -4.31 24.97
C VAL A 116 15.49 -4.50 23.71
N ILE A 117 15.07 -3.87 22.61
CA ILE A 117 15.77 -3.95 21.32
C ILE A 117 16.66 -2.73 21.06
N ARG A 118 16.26 -1.54 21.51
CA ARG A 118 17.03 -0.32 21.29
C ARG A 118 16.76 0.73 22.35
N PHE A 119 17.82 1.45 22.71
CA PHE A 119 17.73 2.70 23.44
C PHE A 119 17.82 3.87 22.46
N GLU A 120 16.82 4.72 22.48
CA GLU A 120 16.87 6.04 21.86
C GLU A 120 17.25 7.11 22.90
N ARG A 121 17.38 8.37 22.47
CA ARG A 121 17.86 9.44 23.37
C ARG A 121 16.99 9.63 24.60
N SER A 122 15.68 9.44 24.44
CA SER A 122 14.69 9.60 25.51
C SER A 122 13.77 8.41 25.66
N ASP A 123 13.70 7.50 24.68
CA ASP A 123 12.74 6.40 24.67
C ASP A 123 13.45 5.05 24.59
N VAL A 124 12.77 4.01 25.06
CA VAL A 124 13.23 2.62 24.92
C VAL A 124 12.26 1.87 24.03
N ILE A 125 12.78 1.24 22.99
CA ILE A 125 11.99 0.38 22.12
C ILE A 125 12.08 -1.05 22.66
N ILE A 126 10.92 -1.64 22.90
CA ILE A 126 10.73 -2.95 23.51
C ILE A 126 9.98 -3.82 22.50
N GLU A 127 10.54 -4.97 22.15
CA GLU A 127 9.85 -6.01 21.37
C GLU A 127 8.95 -6.84 22.29
N LEU A 128 7.70 -7.03 21.88
CA LEU A 128 6.71 -7.89 22.53
C LEU A 128 6.50 -9.16 21.68
N ASP A 129 5.75 -10.13 22.21
CA ASP A 129 5.41 -11.36 21.46
C ASP A 129 4.79 -11.07 20.09
N HIS A 130 3.97 -10.01 20.01
CA HIS A 130 3.39 -9.53 18.76
C HIS A 130 3.61 -8.01 18.68
N GLY A 131 4.62 -7.57 17.92
CA GLY A 131 4.86 -6.15 17.63
C GLY A 131 5.84 -5.44 18.58
N GLU A 132 5.89 -4.11 18.47
CA GLU A 132 6.84 -3.25 19.18
C GLU A 132 6.10 -2.27 20.10
N ALA A 133 6.68 -2.01 21.26
CA ALA A 133 6.23 -1.00 22.22
C ALA A 133 7.31 0.06 22.45
N THR A 134 6.88 1.29 22.68
CA THR A 134 7.77 2.39 23.08
C THR A 134 7.52 2.72 24.54
N LEU A 135 8.53 2.54 25.37
CA LEU A 135 8.55 3.05 26.73
C LEU A 135 9.11 4.48 26.68
N LEU A 136 8.22 5.45 26.87
CA LEU A 136 8.58 6.86 26.93
C LEU A 136 9.42 7.15 28.18
N GLY A 137 10.63 7.66 28.01
CA GLY A 137 11.41 8.14 29.14
C GLY A 137 10.78 9.39 29.74
N ARG A 138 10.95 9.55 31.06
CA ARG A 138 10.58 10.76 31.78
C ARG A 138 11.72 11.76 31.80
#